data_AF-W5LWC8-F1
#
_entry.id   AF-W5LWC8-F1
#
_cell.length_a   1.000
_cell.length_b   1.000
_cell.length_c   1.000
_cell.angle_alpha   90.00
_cell.angle_beta   90.00
_cell.angle_gamma   90.00
#
_symmetry.space_group_name_H-M   'P 1'
#
loop_
_entity.id
_entity.type
_entity.pdbx_description
1 polymer ?
#
loop_
_entity_poly.entity_id
_entity_poly.type
_entity_poly.pdbx_seq_one_letter_code
_entity_poly.pdbx_strand_id
1 'polypeptide(L)'
;RRCREREKVVPLIHYDIEGIWAKACQVITVHVYNPFVRNDDIFLFLSLYVDVVSDCTRVVDRLGVWTGRRQFAVILRPYPTSLDGFKHPPASFALGSDRGYLFYAGQPKTCRRCQETGHTADTCSQVRCRNCNELGHLMRDCKKAKYCSVCGEEDHLYKICQWLNPEFVAASE
;
A
#
# COMPACT_ATOMS: atom_id res chain seq x y z
N ARG A 1 -51.03 21.10 19.38
CA ARG A 1 -49.62 20.67 19.13
C ARG A 1 -49.32 21.00 17.67
N ARG A 2 -48.30 21.82 17.40
CA ARG A 2 -48.03 22.41 16.08
C ARG A 2 -47.14 21.45 15.27
N CYS A 3 -47.69 20.75 14.29
CA CYS A 3 -46.89 20.02 13.29
C CYS A 3 -46.36 21.02 12.27
N ARG A 4 -45.04 21.08 12.07
CA ARG A 4 -44.42 21.74 10.91
C ARG A 4 -44.31 20.70 9.80
N GLU A 5 -44.86 21.00 8.62
CA GLU A 5 -44.47 20.31 7.39
C GLU A 5 -42.95 20.42 7.21
N ARG A 6 -42.29 19.27 7.05
CA ARG A 6 -40.90 19.25 6.59
C ARG A 6 -40.91 19.64 5.11
N GLU A 7 -40.04 20.57 4.75
CA GLU A 7 -39.78 20.97 3.36
C GLU A 7 -39.67 19.73 2.46
N LYS A 8 -40.29 19.82 1.29
CA LYS A 8 -40.28 18.79 0.25
C LYS A 8 -38.83 18.44 -0.11
N VAL A 9 -38.28 17.39 0.51
CA VAL A 9 -37.00 16.82 0.12
C VAL A 9 -37.24 16.13 -1.22
N VAL A 10 -36.72 16.73 -2.29
CA VAL A 10 -36.76 16.18 -3.64
C VAL A 10 -36.10 14.79 -3.59
N PRO A 11 -36.74 13.71 -4.08
CA PRO A 11 -36.09 12.40 -4.11
C PRO A 11 -34.81 12.49 -4.96
N LEU A 12 -33.75 11.80 -4.52
CA LEU A 12 -32.52 11.63 -5.28
C LEU A 12 -32.81 10.67 -6.46
N ILE A 13 -33.40 11.21 -7.54
CA ILE A 13 -33.87 10.43 -8.70
C ILE A 13 -32.77 10.11 -9.72
N HIS A 14 -31.62 10.78 -9.62
CA HIS A 14 -30.52 10.64 -10.56
C HIS A 14 -29.27 10.21 -9.80
N TYR A 15 -28.78 9.02 -10.09
CA TYR A 15 -27.50 8.51 -9.61
C TYR A 15 -26.80 7.83 -10.78
N ASP A 16 -25.55 8.19 -11.01
CA ASP A 16 -24.70 7.49 -11.97
C ASP A 16 -24.12 6.25 -11.27
N ILE A 17 -24.53 5.07 -11.73
CA ILE A 17 -23.95 3.80 -11.30
C ILE A 17 -22.65 3.61 -12.08
N GLU A 18 -21.55 4.12 -11.56
CA GLU A 18 -20.23 3.74 -12.06
C GLU A 18 -19.90 2.33 -11.57
N GLY A 19 -19.53 1.43 -12.48
CA GLY A 19 -19.02 0.13 -12.09
C GLY A 19 -17.81 0.27 -11.17
N ILE A 20 -17.77 -0.50 -10.08
CA ILE A 20 -16.70 -0.51 -9.06
C ILE A 20 -15.30 -0.62 -9.73
N TRP A 21 -15.23 -1.22 -10.92
CA TRP A 21 -14.02 -1.51 -11.67
C TRP A 21 -13.35 -0.26 -12.24
N ALA A 22 -14.11 0.78 -12.60
CA ALA A 22 -13.55 2.02 -13.15
C ALA A 22 -12.69 2.77 -12.11
N LYS A 23 -12.99 2.60 -10.81
CA LYS A 23 -12.22 3.17 -9.68
C LYS A 23 -11.11 2.25 -9.19
N ALA A 24 -11.14 0.96 -9.55
CA ALA A 24 -10.18 -0.02 -9.10
C ALA A 24 -8.83 0.08 -9.84
N CYS A 25 -8.84 0.50 -11.11
CA CYS A 25 -7.63 0.75 -11.88
C CYS A 25 -6.95 2.04 -11.40
N GLN A 26 -5.72 1.93 -10.89
CA GLN A 26 -4.95 3.04 -10.35
C GLN A 26 -3.51 3.01 -10.87
N VAL A 27 -2.91 4.19 -10.97
CA VAL A 27 -1.46 4.32 -11.20
C VAL A 27 -0.80 4.67 -9.89
N ILE A 28 -0.07 3.72 -9.31
CA ILE A 28 0.69 3.94 -8.09
C ILE A 28 2.05 4.49 -8.45
N THR A 29 2.37 5.66 -7.91
CA THR A 29 3.72 6.22 -7.96
C THR A 29 4.48 5.81 -6.70
N VAL A 30 5.58 5.11 -6.88
CA VAL A 30 6.46 4.60 -5.83
C VAL A 30 7.78 5.35 -5.87
N HIS A 31 8.25 5.76 -4.71
CA HIS A 31 9.60 6.32 -4.52
C HIS A 31 10.31 5.57 -3.41
N VAL A 32 11.48 5.01 -3.72
CA VAL A 32 12.36 4.35 -2.75
C VAL A 32 13.60 5.21 -2.57
N TYR A 33 14.01 5.46 -1.32
CA TYR A 33 15.17 6.33 -1.05
C TYR A 33 16.48 5.74 -1.58
N ASN A 34 16.57 4.41 -1.64
CA ASN A 34 17.65 3.71 -2.33
C ASN A 34 17.26 3.49 -3.80
N PRO A 35 17.91 4.15 -4.77
CA PRO A 35 17.57 4.04 -6.19
C PRO A 35 17.92 2.68 -6.80
N PHE A 36 18.79 1.88 -6.15
CA PHE A 36 19.27 0.59 -6.66
C PHE A 36 18.35 -0.59 -6.35
N VAL A 37 17.30 -0.37 -5.56
CA VAL A 37 16.28 -1.41 -5.31
C VAL A 37 15.69 -1.86 -6.64
N ARG A 38 15.52 -3.17 -6.84
CA ARG A 38 15.08 -3.72 -8.12
C ARG A 38 13.58 -3.44 -8.34
N ASN A 39 13.13 -3.56 -9.59
CA ASN A 39 11.71 -3.43 -9.87
C ASN A 39 10.93 -4.65 -9.34
N ASP A 40 11.53 -5.83 -9.41
CA ASP A 40 10.96 -7.10 -8.93
C ASP A 40 10.64 -7.03 -7.43
N ASP A 41 11.53 -6.44 -6.64
CA ASP A 41 11.37 -6.21 -5.20
C ASP A 41 10.12 -5.36 -4.89
N ILE A 42 9.91 -4.30 -5.68
CA ILE A 42 8.76 -3.40 -5.55
C ILE A 42 7.49 -4.10 -6.04
N PHE A 43 7.58 -4.85 -7.14
CA PHE A 43 6.48 -5.63 -7.69
C PHE A 43 5.98 -6.66 -6.67
N LEU A 44 6.88 -7.44 -6.07
CA LEU A 44 6.57 -8.42 -5.04
C LEU A 44 5.93 -7.78 -3.82
N PHE A 45 6.36 -6.58 -3.44
CA PHE A 45 5.69 -5.86 -2.36
C PHE A 45 4.28 -5.39 -2.73
N LEU A 46 4.09 -4.83 -3.93
CA LEU A 46 2.78 -4.38 -4.39
C LEU A 46 1.80 -5.56 -4.54
N SER A 47 2.26 -6.72 -5.01
CA SER A 47 1.43 -7.91 -5.23
C SER A 47 0.78 -8.47 -3.95
N LEU A 48 1.30 -8.13 -2.77
CA LEU A 48 0.70 -8.45 -1.46
C LEU A 48 -0.63 -7.70 -1.22
N TYR A 49 -0.82 -6.55 -1.86
CA TYR A 49 -1.96 -5.65 -1.64
C TYR A 49 -2.86 -5.55 -2.87
N VAL A 50 -2.27 -5.44 -4.06
CA VAL A 50 -2.93 -5.08 -5.31
C VAL A 50 -2.53 -6.03 -6.43
N ASP A 51 -3.32 -6.09 -7.49
CA ASP A 51 -2.97 -6.83 -8.69
C ASP A 51 -2.23 -5.91 -9.65
N VAL A 52 -0.94 -6.16 -9.89
CA VAL A 52 -0.11 -5.33 -10.77
C VAL A 52 -0.34 -5.75 -12.22
N VAL A 53 -0.75 -4.81 -13.07
CA VAL A 53 -1.13 -5.07 -14.47
C VAL A 53 0.01 -4.75 -15.43
N SER A 54 0.81 -3.74 -15.12
CA SER A 54 1.89 -3.27 -16.00
C SER A 54 3.27 -3.42 -15.38
N ASP A 55 4.27 -3.44 -16.25
CA ASP A 55 5.66 -3.21 -15.86
C ASP A 55 5.88 -1.82 -15.27
N CYS A 56 7.03 -1.67 -14.62
CA CYS A 56 7.50 -0.41 -14.04
C CYS A 56 7.80 0.64 -15.13
N THR A 57 7.14 1.78 -15.08
CA THR A 57 7.52 2.98 -15.84
C THR A 57 8.38 3.92 -14.99
N ARG A 58 9.56 4.32 -15.46
CA ARG A 58 10.41 5.31 -14.77
C ARG A 58 9.90 6.72 -15.06
N VAL A 59 9.66 7.50 -14.01
CA VAL A 59 9.24 8.90 -14.16
C VAL A 59 10.47 9.77 -14.38
N VAL A 60 10.58 10.35 -15.57
CA VAL A 60 11.64 11.29 -15.95
C VAL A 60 11.16 12.73 -15.88
N ASP A 61 12.08 13.66 -15.66
CA ASP A 61 11.81 15.09 -15.75
C ASP A 61 11.82 15.59 -17.20
N ARG A 62 11.68 16.91 -17.40
CA ARG A 62 11.69 17.54 -18.74
C ARG A 62 13.04 17.41 -19.45
N LEU A 63 14.12 17.15 -18.72
CA LEU A 63 15.48 17.00 -19.23
C LEU A 63 15.82 15.52 -19.51
N GLY A 64 14.87 14.60 -19.29
CA GLY A 64 15.09 13.16 -19.45
C GLY A 64 15.81 12.50 -18.28
N VAL A 65 16.03 13.23 -17.17
CA VAL A 65 16.69 12.70 -15.98
C VAL A 65 15.67 11.96 -15.11
N TRP A 66 16.04 10.77 -14.63
CA TRP A 66 15.16 9.97 -13.78
C TRP A 66 14.98 10.61 -12.40
N THR A 67 13.73 10.79 -11.98
CA THR A 67 13.36 11.45 -10.71
C THR A 67 13.46 10.54 -9.48
N GLY A 68 13.93 9.29 -9.64
CA GLY A 68 13.87 8.27 -8.58
C GLY A 68 12.49 7.64 -8.40
N ARG A 69 11.45 8.16 -9.07
CA ARG A 69 10.08 7.66 -8.98
C ARG A 69 9.79 6.61 -10.06
N ARG A 70 8.95 5.65 -9.72
CA ARG A 70 8.52 4.54 -10.57
C ARG A 70 6.99 4.45 -10.52
N GLN A 71 6.36 4.16 -11.64
CA GLN A 71 4.92 4.04 -11.77
C GLN A 71 4.52 2.63 -12.16
N PHE A 72 3.48 2.14 -11.50
CA PHE A 72 2.89 0.82 -11.74
C PHE A 72 1.38 1.01 -11.94
N ALA A 73 0.84 0.47 -13.02
CA ALA A 73 -0.61 0.33 -13.17
C ALA A 73 -1.07 -0.90 -12.40
N VAL A 74 -2.06 -0.71 -11.53
CA VAL A 74 -2.56 -1.74 -10.63
C VAL A 74 -4.09 -1.74 -10.59
N ILE A 75 -4.65 -2.87 -10.20
CA ILE A 75 -6.05 -3.03 -9.86
C ILE A 75 -6.15 -3.26 -8.36
N LEU A 76 -6.93 -2.43 -7.68
CA LEU A 76 -7.20 -2.57 -6.25
C LEU A 76 -8.11 -3.78 -5.98
N ARG A 77 -7.71 -4.64 -5.04
CA ARG A 77 -8.51 -5.79 -4.63
C ARG A 77 -9.68 -5.33 -3.74
N PRO A 78 -10.88 -5.91 -3.87
CA PRO A 78 -11.98 -5.61 -2.98
C PRO A 78 -11.68 -6.08 -1.55
N TYR A 79 -12.03 -5.25 -0.56
CA TYR A 79 -11.87 -5.55 0.86
C TYR A 79 -13.04 -4.95 1.66
N PRO A 80 -13.97 -5.78 2.17
CA PRO A 80 -15.24 -5.33 2.73
C PRO A 80 -15.09 -4.53 4.04
N THR A 81 -13.95 -4.65 4.72
CA THR A 81 -13.70 -3.95 6.00
C THR A 81 -13.19 -2.51 5.79
N SER A 82 -12.68 -2.16 4.60
CA SER A 82 -12.24 -0.78 4.33
C SER A 82 -13.44 0.13 4.06
N LEU A 83 -13.28 1.42 4.37
CA LEU A 83 -14.31 2.45 4.20
C LEU A 83 -14.81 2.56 2.76
N ASP A 84 -13.90 2.44 1.81
CA ASP A 84 -14.09 2.49 0.36
C ASP A 84 -14.23 1.11 -0.28
N GLY A 85 -14.18 0.03 0.51
CA GLY A 85 -14.36 -1.33 0.03
C GLY A 85 -13.15 -1.91 -0.72
N PHE A 86 -11.96 -1.31 -0.61
CA PHE A 86 -10.75 -1.80 -1.27
C PHE A 86 -9.57 -2.04 -0.31
N LYS A 87 -8.67 -2.94 -0.69
CA LYS A 87 -7.40 -3.17 0.00
C LYS A 87 -6.37 -2.17 -0.54
N HIS A 88 -5.88 -1.31 0.34
CA HIS A 88 -4.90 -0.29 -0.02
C HIS A 88 -3.50 -0.63 0.46
N PRO A 89 -2.46 -0.45 -0.37
CA PRO A 89 -1.09 -0.54 0.09
C PRO A 89 -0.76 0.65 1.01
N PRO A 90 0.10 0.46 2.02
CA PRO A 90 0.46 1.52 2.96
C PRO A 90 1.25 2.62 2.24
N ALA A 91 0.92 3.89 2.54
CA ALA A 91 1.58 5.06 1.94
C ALA A 91 3.08 5.12 2.24
N SER A 92 3.50 4.61 3.41
CA SER A 92 4.91 4.45 3.77
C SER A 92 5.21 2.96 3.98
N PHE A 93 6.25 2.46 3.33
CA PHE A 93 6.63 1.05 3.40
C PHE A 93 8.14 0.87 3.53
N ALA A 94 8.57 -0.35 3.80
CA ALA A 94 9.96 -0.73 3.83
C ALA A 94 10.16 -2.08 3.13
N LEU A 95 11.22 -2.18 2.35
CA LEU A 95 11.72 -3.38 1.68
C LEU A 95 13.02 -3.77 2.38
N GLY A 96 12.92 -4.62 3.41
CA GLY A 96 14.04 -4.91 4.28
C GLY A 96 14.58 -3.65 4.97
N SER A 97 15.76 -3.18 4.57
CA SER A 97 16.39 -1.96 5.10
C SER A 97 16.03 -0.69 4.31
N ASP A 98 15.52 -0.85 3.09
CA ASP A 98 15.25 0.24 2.17
C ASP A 98 13.84 0.79 2.42
N ARG A 99 13.77 2.08 2.73
CA ARG A 99 12.50 2.76 3.01
C ARG A 99 11.97 3.44 1.76
N GLY A 100 10.65 3.47 1.62
CA GLY A 100 9.97 4.11 0.51
C GLY A 100 8.62 4.68 0.91
N TYR A 101 8.07 5.47 0.01
CA TYR A 101 6.69 5.92 0.08
C TYR A 101 6.03 5.73 -1.28
N LEU A 102 4.72 5.58 -1.27
CA LEU A 102 3.90 5.47 -2.46
C LEU A 102 2.67 6.34 -2.31
N PHE A 103 2.12 6.75 -3.44
CA PHE A 103 0.88 7.51 -3.49
C PHE A 103 0.14 7.29 -4.81
N TYR A 104 -1.18 7.45 -4.75
CA TYR A 104 -2.09 7.42 -5.89
C TYR A 104 -3.38 8.19 -5.54
N ALA A 105 -4.20 8.45 -6.55
CA ALA A 105 -5.46 9.17 -6.37
C ALA A 105 -6.45 8.35 -5.53
N GLY A 106 -7.08 8.98 -4.54
CA GLY A 106 -8.04 8.31 -3.66
C GLY A 106 -7.42 7.44 -2.56
N GLN A 107 -6.09 7.46 -2.37
CA GLN A 107 -5.47 6.75 -1.24
C GLN A 107 -5.98 7.31 0.10
N PRO A 108 -6.50 6.47 1.00
CA PRO A 108 -6.96 6.93 2.30
C PRO A 108 -5.79 7.44 3.14
N LYS A 109 -6.01 8.54 3.86
CA LYS A 109 -5.02 9.08 4.81
C LYS A 109 -4.87 8.13 5.99
N THR A 110 -3.74 7.44 6.06
CA THR A 110 -3.39 6.54 7.16
C THR A 110 -2.38 7.18 8.12
N CYS A 111 -2.50 6.85 9.40
CA CYS A 111 -1.59 7.29 10.44
C CYS A 111 -0.20 6.69 10.23
N ARG A 112 0.86 7.49 10.31
CA ARG A 112 2.24 7.01 10.11
C ARG A 112 2.77 6.12 11.25
N ARG A 113 2.11 6.10 12.42
CA ARG A 113 2.49 5.27 13.58
C ARG A 113 1.80 3.91 13.58
N CYS A 114 0.48 3.87 13.40
CA CYS A 114 -0.30 2.63 13.47
C CYS A 114 -0.82 2.12 12.11
N GLN A 115 -0.74 2.93 11.05
CA GLN A 115 -1.27 2.67 9.70
C GLN A 115 -2.81 2.57 9.61
N GLU A 116 -3.53 2.92 10.66
CA GLU A 116 -5.00 3.00 10.65
C GLU A 116 -5.49 4.34 10.09
N THR A 117 -6.73 4.36 9.62
CA THR A 117 -7.39 5.56 9.12
C THR A 117 -8.09 6.33 10.26
N GLY A 118 -8.46 7.59 10.01
CA GLY A 118 -9.29 8.39 10.92
C GLY A 118 -8.54 9.27 11.92
N HIS A 119 -7.21 9.12 12.06
CA HIS A 119 -6.40 9.99 12.92
C HIS A 119 -5.01 10.26 12.33
N THR A 120 -4.33 11.30 12.83
CA THR A 120 -2.98 11.67 12.40
C THR A 120 -1.94 11.09 13.35
N ALA A 121 -0.67 11.15 12.94
CA ALA A 121 0.42 10.69 13.78
C ALA A 121 0.42 11.40 15.14
N ASP A 122 0.04 12.67 15.24
CA ASP A 122 0.12 13.45 16.49
C ASP A 122 -0.91 13.01 17.54
N THR A 123 -2.11 12.64 17.11
CA THR A 123 -3.20 12.16 17.98
C THR A 123 -3.20 10.64 18.18
N CYS A 124 -2.22 9.94 17.63
CA CYS A 124 -2.13 8.49 17.73
C CYS A 124 -1.62 8.05 19.10
N SER A 125 -2.43 7.26 19.80
CA SER A 125 -2.10 6.65 21.10
C SER A 125 -1.37 5.31 20.98
N GLN A 126 -1.42 4.68 19.81
CA GLN A 126 -0.86 3.36 19.55
C GLN A 126 0.33 3.43 18.59
N VAL A 127 1.18 2.42 18.60
CA VAL A 127 2.24 2.26 17.60
C VAL A 127 2.22 0.85 17.06
N ARG A 128 2.33 0.72 15.73
CA ARG A 128 2.42 -0.59 15.08
C ARG A 128 3.88 -1.00 14.97
N CYS A 129 4.19 -2.18 15.47
CA CYS A 129 5.50 -2.77 15.35
C CYS A 129 5.81 -3.08 13.88
N ARG A 130 6.94 -2.59 13.37
CA ARG A 130 7.37 -2.84 11.99
C ARG A 130 7.96 -4.23 11.76
N ASN A 131 8.18 -4.99 12.83
CA ASN A 131 8.51 -6.41 12.74
C ASN A 131 7.20 -7.19 12.66
N CYS A 132 6.52 -7.47 13.78
CA CYS A 132 5.36 -8.36 13.85
C CYS A 132 4.01 -7.77 13.39
N ASN A 133 3.94 -6.51 12.96
CA ASN A 133 2.70 -5.81 12.59
C ASN A 133 1.63 -5.70 13.70
N GLU A 134 1.96 -6.02 14.96
CA GLU A 134 1.07 -5.85 16.11
C GLU A 134 1.14 -4.44 16.69
N LEU A 135 0.09 -4.05 17.41
CA LEU A 135 0.00 -2.74 18.06
C LEU A 135 0.60 -2.78 19.48
N GLY A 136 1.06 -1.62 19.96
CA GLY A 136 1.44 -1.37 21.36
C GLY A 136 2.95 -1.37 21.65
N HIS A 137 3.81 -1.72 20.69
CA HIS A 137 5.27 -1.71 20.89
C HIS A 137 6.06 -1.32 19.64
N LEU A 138 7.29 -0.86 19.85
CA LEU A 138 8.24 -0.52 18.78
C LEU A 138 9.06 -1.74 18.37
N MET A 139 9.66 -1.69 17.18
CA MET A 139 10.52 -2.77 16.67
C MET A 139 11.66 -3.16 17.62
N ARG A 140 12.20 -2.18 18.37
CA ARG A 140 13.27 -2.40 19.37
C ARG A 140 12.81 -3.22 20.58
N ASP A 141 11.52 -3.17 20.89
CA ASP A 141 10.89 -3.81 22.04
C ASP A 141 10.15 -5.10 21.63
N CYS A 142 10.27 -5.50 20.36
CA CYS A 142 9.61 -6.68 19.81
C CYS A 142 10.34 -7.95 20.23
N LYS A 143 9.62 -8.89 20.85
CA LYS A 143 10.15 -10.18 21.29
C LYS A 143 10.10 -11.27 20.22
N LYS A 144 9.39 -11.03 19.10
CA LYS A 144 9.29 -12.00 18.01
C LYS A 144 10.55 -12.00 17.15
N ALA A 145 10.89 -13.15 16.59
CA ALA A 145 11.96 -13.26 15.61
C ALA A 145 11.70 -12.34 14.41
N LYS A 146 12.78 -11.97 13.71
CA LYS A 146 12.62 -11.27 12.42
C LYS A 146 12.20 -12.29 11.40
N TYR A 147 11.15 -12.00 10.65
CA TYR A 147 10.70 -12.82 9.54
C TYR A 147 10.91 -12.08 8.21
N CYS A 148 10.87 -12.83 7.13
CA CYS A 148 10.91 -12.28 5.78
C CYS A 148 9.59 -11.57 5.47
N SER A 149 9.65 -10.27 5.16
CA SER A 149 8.45 -9.49 4.84
C SER A 149 7.76 -9.87 3.52
N VAL A 150 8.38 -10.71 2.69
CA VAL A 150 7.84 -11.17 1.40
C VAL A 150 7.12 -12.52 1.56
N CYS A 151 7.80 -13.53 2.08
CA CYS A 151 7.22 -14.89 2.22
C CYS A 151 6.62 -15.18 3.60
N GLY A 152 6.91 -14.38 4.63
CA GLY A 152 6.39 -14.59 5.99
C GLY A 152 7.22 -15.55 6.86
N GLU A 153 8.24 -16.20 6.29
CA GLU A 153 9.04 -17.21 7.00
C GLU A 153 10.02 -16.60 8.01
N GLU A 154 10.21 -17.27 9.15
CA GLU A 154 11.13 -16.84 10.23
C GLU A 154 12.59 -17.28 9.99
N ASP A 155 12.84 -18.16 9.03
CA ASP A 155 14.15 -18.77 8.77
C ASP A 155 15.15 -17.80 8.11
N HIS A 156 14.67 -16.81 7.36
CA HIS A 156 15.53 -15.88 6.62
C HIS A 156 15.04 -14.43 6.63
N LEU A 157 15.98 -13.52 6.36
CA LEU A 157 15.69 -12.09 6.20
C LEU A 157 15.37 -11.77 4.74
N TYR A 158 14.70 -10.63 4.53
CA TYR A 158 14.36 -10.11 3.19
C TYR A 158 15.48 -10.28 2.16
N LYS A 159 16.72 -9.88 2.48
CA LYS A 159 17.86 -9.95 1.55
C LYS A 159 18.25 -11.36 1.09
N ILE A 160 17.87 -12.39 1.84
CA ILE A 160 18.21 -13.80 1.58
C ILE A 160 16.97 -14.56 1.08
N CYS A 161 15.85 -13.86 0.84
CA CYS A 161 14.64 -14.52 0.39
C CYS A 161 14.80 -15.11 -1.00
N GLN A 162 14.54 -16.40 -1.11
CA GLN A 162 14.66 -17.16 -2.36
C GLN A 162 13.68 -16.63 -3.43
N TRP A 163 12.55 -16.07 -3.03
CA TRP A 163 11.58 -15.46 -3.96
C TRP A 163 12.04 -14.12 -4.55
N LEU A 164 13.11 -13.52 -4.02
CA LEU A 164 13.74 -12.33 -4.61
C LEU A 164 14.91 -12.70 -5.54
N ASN A 165 15.30 -13.98 -5.62
CA ASN A 165 16.36 -14.43 -6.53
C ASN A 165 15.75 -15.06 -7.80
N PRO A 166 15.87 -14.40 -8.97
CA PRO A 166 15.37 -14.94 -10.24
C PRO A 166 15.99 -16.28 -10.62
N GLU A 167 17.22 -16.56 -10.18
CA GLU A 167 17.92 -17.81 -10.51
C GLU A 167 17.28 -19.04 -9.85
N PHE A 168 16.58 -18.86 -8.73
CA PHE A 168 15.86 -19.96 -8.05
C PHE A 168 14.46 -20.18 -8.61
N VAL A 169 13.79 -19.15 -9.13
CA VAL A 169 12.43 -19.27 -9.71
C VAL A 169 12.45 -20.13 -10.98
N ALA A 170 13.54 -20.07 -11.75
CA ALA A 170 13.74 -20.89 -12.95
C ALA A 170 14.13 -22.36 -12.66
N ALA A 171 14.47 -22.71 -11.42
CA ALA A 171 14.92 -24.05 -11.03
C ALA A 171 13.79 -24.93 -10.45
N SER A 172 12.58 -24.39 -10.33
CA SER A 172 11.39 -25.07 -9.78
C SER A 172 10.31 -25.41 -10.81
N GLU A 173 10.63 -25.29 -12.11
CA GLU A 173 9.78 -25.76 -13.23
C GLU A 173 10.27 -27.09 -13.80
#